data_AF-A0A7S7VY46-F1
#
_entry.id   AF-A0A7S7VY46-F1
#
_cell.length_a   1.000
_cell.length_b   1.000
_cell.length_c   1.000
_cell.angle_alpha   90.00
_cell.angle_beta   90.00
_cell.angle_gamma   90.00
#
_symmetry.space_group_name_H-M   'P 1'
#
loop_
_entity.id
_entity.type
_entity.pdbx_description
1 polymer ?
#
loop_
_entity_poly.entity_id
_entity_poly.type
_entity_poly.pdbx_seq_one_letter_code
_entity_poly.pdbx_strand_id
1 'polypeptide(L)'
;MQEGTMPEISKPGKSVYMEVGVWWDPDQGHIHVTAKNVPGFHTTVSPDASSKRGHPNLFMKLAKVLRDNGAPHPEIKEQTDI
;
A
#
# COMPACT_ATOMS: atom_id res chain seq x y z
N MET A 1 7.01 23.10 10.07
CA MET A 1 6.40 21.78 10.31
C MET A 1 5.10 21.81 9.54
N GLN A 2 4.93 21.02 8.47
CA GLN A 2 3.65 20.98 7.76
C GLN A 2 2.67 20.19 8.61
N GLU A 3 1.59 20.83 9.06
CA GLU A 3 0.44 20.17 9.68
C GLU A 3 -0.17 19.23 8.65
N GLY A 4 0.18 17.95 8.72
CA GLY A 4 -0.55 16.93 7.97
C GLY A 4 -1.89 16.69 8.64
N THR A 5 -2.93 16.49 7.85
CA THR A 5 -4.27 16.11 8.32
C THR A 5 -4.21 14.80 9.14
N MET A 6 -4.88 14.76 10.29
CA MET A 6 -5.06 13.52 11.06
C MET A 6 -6.09 12.62 10.35
N PRO A 7 -6.06 11.29 10.59
CA PRO A 7 -7.12 10.42 10.09
C PRO A 7 -8.50 10.88 10.55
N GLU A 8 -9.47 10.86 9.63
CA GLU A 8 -10.83 11.37 9.87
C GLU A 8 -11.85 10.23 9.79
N ILE A 9 -12.78 10.17 10.75
CA ILE A 9 -13.91 9.25 10.70
C ILE A 9 -14.88 9.73 9.61
N SER A 10 -15.29 8.83 8.71
CA SER A 10 -16.26 9.13 7.66
C SER A 10 -17.60 9.58 8.24
N LYS A 11 -18.36 10.38 7.48
CA LYS A 11 -19.68 10.88 7.93
C LYS A 11 -20.63 9.78 8.42
N PRO A 12 -20.71 8.59 7.80
CA PRO A 12 -21.52 7.48 8.33
C PRO A 12 -20.96 6.79 9.58
N GLY A 13 -19.75 7.13 10.03
CA GLY A 13 -19.11 6.57 11.23
C GLY A 13 -18.50 5.17 11.07
N LYS A 14 -18.42 4.64 9.83
CA LYS A 14 -18.04 3.24 9.58
C LYS A 14 -16.64 3.06 8.99
N SER A 15 -15.96 4.15 8.65
CA SER A 15 -14.64 4.11 8.00
C SER A 15 -13.78 5.26 8.50
N VAL A 16 -12.46 5.13 8.36
CA VAL A 16 -11.47 6.17 8.65
C VAL A 16 -10.72 6.45 7.36
N TYR A 17 -10.59 7.73 6.99
CA TYR A 17 -9.76 8.17 5.89
C TYR A 17 -8.36 8.50 6.40
N MET A 18 -7.34 8.03 5.70
CA MET A 18 -5.94 8.24 6.07
C MET A 18 -5.08 8.40 4.81
N GLU A 19 -4.09 9.27 4.87
CA GLU A 19 -3.08 9.42 3.82
C GLU A 19 -2.04 8.30 3.97
N VAL A 20 -1.94 7.43 2.97
CA VAL A 20 -1.00 6.30 2.96
C VAL A 20 0.19 6.57 2.05
N GLY A 21 1.38 6.17 2.50
CA GLY A 21 2.59 6.11 1.71
C GLY A 21 2.91 4.66 1.38
N VAL A 22 3.31 4.38 0.14
CA VAL A 22 3.69 3.04 -0.31
C VAL A 22 4.98 3.07 -1.09
N TRP A 23 5.81 2.04 -0.95
CA TRP A 23 7.01 1.85 -1.76
C TRP A 23 7.35 0.37 -1.91
N TRP A 24 7.96 0.01 -3.04
CA TRP A 24 8.48 -1.32 -3.27
C TRP A 24 9.91 -1.42 -2.73
N ASP A 25 10.18 -2.48 -1.97
CA ASP A 25 11.51 -2.89 -1.54
C ASP A 25 11.97 -4.06 -2.44
N PRO A 26 12.95 -3.85 -3.35
CA PRO A 26 13.44 -4.88 -4.26
C PRO A 26 14.21 -6.00 -3.55
N ASP A 27 14.85 -5.71 -2.42
CA ASP A 27 15.66 -6.70 -1.69
C ASP A 27 14.76 -7.70 -0.97
N GLN A 28 13.62 -7.23 -0.44
CA GLN A 28 12.64 -8.09 0.24
C GLN A 28 11.54 -8.62 -0.70
N GLY A 29 11.36 -8.01 -1.87
CA GLY A 29 10.24 -8.33 -2.77
C GLY A 29 8.87 -7.96 -2.18
N HIS A 30 8.82 -6.98 -1.27
CA HIS A 30 7.61 -6.56 -0.57
C HIS A 30 7.23 -5.13 -0.93
N ILE A 31 5.95 -4.80 -0.79
CA ILE A 31 5.49 -3.40 -0.78
C ILE A 31 5.26 -2.99 0.67
N HIS A 32 5.95 -1.95 1.10
CA HIS A 32 5.72 -1.35 2.40
C HIS A 32 4.55 -0.37 2.32
N VAL A 33 3.79 -0.31 3.40
CA VAL A 33 2.69 0.63 3.58
C VAL A 33 2.87 1.35 4.90
N THR A 34 2.85 2.67 4.86
CA THR A 34 2.81 3.54 6.03
C THR A 34 1.63 4.50 5.94
N ALA A 35 1.30 5.15 7.05
CA ALA A 35 0.28 6.16 7.09
C ALA A 35 0.77 7.42 7.79
N LYS A 36 0.52 8.55 7.15
CA LYS A 36 0.92 9.86 7.66
C LYS A 36 0.17 10.13 8.97
N ASN A 37 0.90 10.62 9.97
CA ASN A 37 0.36 10.93 11.30
C ASN A 37 -0.29 9.76 12.04
N VAL A 38 0.06 8.51 11.71
CA VAL A 38 -0.40 7.32 12.45
C VAL A 38 0.81 6.59 13.04
N PRO A 39 1.18 6.88 14.30
CA PRO A 39 2.31 6.23 14.95
C PRO A 39 2.17 4.70 14.95
N GLY A 40 3.23 4.00 14.57
CA GLY A 40 3.25 2.53 14.53
C GLY A 40 2.57 1.90 13.30
N PHE A 41 1.98 2.69 12.40
CA PHE A 41 1.43 2.16 11.15
C PHE A 41 2.54 1.97 10.11
N HIS A 42 3.18 0.82 10.19
CA HIS A 42 4.12 0.33 9.18
C HIS A 42 3.92 -1.17 9.00
N THR A 43 3.57 -1.58 7.79
CA THR A 43 3.39 -2.98 7.44
C THR A 43 3.96 -3.26 6.06
N THR A 44 4.03 -4.55 5.70
CA THR A 44 4.45 -5.01 4.38
C THR A 44 3.41 -5.93 3.78
N VAL A 45 3.28 -5.86 2.46
CA VAL A 45 2.43 -6.70 1.63
C VAL A 45 3.33 -7.54 0.73
N SER A 46 3.10 -8.85 0.72
CA SER A 46 3.86 -9.83 -0.06
C SER A 46 2.99 -10.39 -1.19
N PRO A 47 3.57 -10.71 -2.35
CA PRO A 47 2.85 -11.40 -3.43
C PRO A 47 2.63 -12.90 -3.12
N ASP A 48 3.33 -13.46 -2.13
CA ASP A 48 3.21 -14.86 -1.75
C ASP A 48 2.02 -15.08 -0.82
N ALA A 49 0.98 -15.76 -1.32
CA ALA A 49 -0.25 -16.05 -0.58
C ALA A 49 -0.05 -16.93 0.66
N SER A 50 1.06 -17.67 0.76
CA SER A 50 1.35 -18.53 1.92
C SER A 50 1.98 -17.77 3.10
N SER A 51 2.47 -16.56 2.85
CA SER A 51 3.06 -15.70 3.87
C SER A 51 2.01 -15.11 4.80
N LYS A 52 2.38 -14.85 6.07
CA LYS A 52 1.56 -14.05 7.01
C LYS A 52 1.21 -12.66 6.45
N ARG A 53 2.03 -12.15 5.54
CA ARG A 53 1.86 -10.86 4.85
C ARG A 53 1.35 -11.02 3.42
N GLY A 54 0.95 -12.23 3.05
CA GLY A 54 0.52 -12.61 1.73
C GLY A 54 -0.82 -11.98 1.37
N HIS A 55 -0.81 -11.10 0.37
CA HIS A 55 -2.04 -10.58 -0.20
C HIS A 55 -1.84 -10.27 -1.69
N PRO A 56 -1.77 -11.30 -2.56
CA PRO A 56 -1.37 -11.14 -3.97
C PRO A 56 -2.18 -10.09 -4.73
N ASN A 57 -3.51 -10.05 -4.54
CA ASN A 57 -4.38 -9.05 -5.17
C ASN A 57 -4.03 -7.61 -4.75
N LEU A 58 -3.80 -7.38 -3.45
CA LEU A 58 -3.44 -6.05 -2.95
C LEU A 58 -2.03 -5.66 -3.42
N PHE A 59 -1.09 -6.61 -3.39
CA PHE A 59 0.26 -6.41 -3.91
C PHE A 59 0.23 -5.93 -5.36
N MET A 60 -0.52 -6.61 -6.23
CA MET A 60 -0.64 -6.24 -7.64
C MET A 60 -1.26 -4.86 -7.83
N LYS A 61 -2.30 -4.52 -7.07
CA LYS A 61 -2.92 -3.18 -7.12
C LYS A 61 -1.96 -2.08 -6.69
N LEU A 62 -1.21 -2.30 -5.60
CA LEU A 62 -0.21 -1.33 -5.13
C LEU A 62 0.96 -1.21 -6.12
N ALA A 63 1.39 -2.32 -6.72
CA ALA A 63 2.42 -2.31 -7.76
C ALA A 63 1.97 -1.53 -9.00
N LYS A 64 0.70 -1.68 -9.43
CA LYS A 64 0.11 -0.85 -10.50
C LYS A 64 0.13 0.64 -10.12
N VAL A 65 -0.29 0.99 -8.91
CA VAL A 65 -0.23 2.39 -8.41
C VAL A 65 1.19 2.95 -8.47
N LEU A 66 2.20 2.19 -8.03
CA LEU A 66 3.60 2.61 -8.09
C LEU A 66 4.06 2.83 -9.54
N ARG A 67 3.82 1.86 -10.43
CA ARG A 67 4.13 1.94 -11.87
C ARG A 67 3.50 3.17 -12.52
N ASP A 68 2.19 3.33 -12.34
CA ASP A 68 1.41 4.35 -13.03
C ASP A 68 1.78 5.79 -12.58
N ASN A 69 2.45 5.92 -11.43
CA ASN A 69 2.95 7.19 -10.90
C ASN A 69 4.48 7.35 -11.04
N GLY A 70 5.15 6.46 -11.78
CA GLY A 70 6.59 6.55 -12.07
C GLY A 70 7.52 6.23 -10.88
N ALA A 71 6.99 5.60 -9.83
CA ALA A 71 7.79 5.13 -8.70
C ALA A 71 8.43 3.75 -8.99
N PRO A 72 9.51 3.37 -8.30
CA PRO A 72 10.04 2.01 -8.37
C PRO A 72 8.94 0.98 -8.05
N HIS A 73 8.83 -0.04 -8.88
CA HIS A 73 7.77 -1.04 -8.79
C HIS A 73 8.29 -2.44 -9.18
N PRO A 74 7.69 -3.51 -8.66
CA PRO A 74 8.02 -4.86 -9.10
C PRO A 74 7.55 -5.09 -10.54
N GLU A 75 8.15 -6.06 -11.23
CA GLU A 75 7.64 -6.50 -12.52
C GLU A 75 6.24 -7.12 -12.34
N ILE A 76 5.24 -6.53 -12.99
CA ILE A 76 3.86 -7.00 -12.96
C ILE A 76 3.44 -7.44 -14.35
N LYS A 77 3.05 -8.71 -14.49
CA LYS A 77 2.42 -9.21 -15.71
C LYS A 77 1.00 -8.66 -15.75
N GLU A 78 0.61 -8.05 -16.88
CA GLU A 78 -0.76 -7.59 -17.06
C GLU A 78 -1.70 -8.79 -16.93
N GLN A 79 -2.43 -8.83 -15.82
CA GLN A 79 -3.58 -9.71 -15.71
C GLN A 79 -4.75 -8.89 -16.23
N THR A 80 -5.20 -9.23 -17.44
CA THR A 80 -6.46 -8.76 -18.01
C THR A 80 -7.56 -9.17 -17.04
N ASP A 81 -8.16 -8.18 -16.38
CA ASP A 81 -9.34 -8.40 -15.56
C ASP A 81 -10.44 -8.93 -16.52
N ILE A 82 -10.87 -10.18 -16.32
CA ILE A 82 -12.05 -10.79 -17.01
C ILE A 82 -13.30 -10.46 -16.19
#